data_AF-A0A250VGJ5-F1
#
_entry.id   AF-A0A250VGJ5-F1
#
_cell.length_a   1.000
_cell.length_b   1.000
_cell.length_c   1.000
_cell.angle_alpha   90.00
_cell.angle_beta   90.00
_cell.angle_gamma   90.00
#
_symmetry.space_group_name_H-M   'P 1'
#
loop_
_entity.id
_entity.type
_entity.pdbx_description
1 polymer ?
#
loop_
_entity_poly.entity_id
_entity_poly.type
_entity_poly.pdbx_seq_one_letter_code
_entity_poly.pdbx_strand_id
1 'polypeptide(L)'
;MSWKRLPTGFRGAHADATGVEATMEDAVEHLSHGIVVRLRTLTPDNALASRMPIPWRSSAEAFKQALRQQGVEPDAVRDVTAAWDAFGEFLQNEIEGAEGPENDGDGFIVEWGRWSCDEERPALSFGRLLAVNGGQERDDPHWQPEYWKVELQLCFADDPAWSDVDSLGFQDTGFDYDEIGIPRTIALGKMRRFVESYPQLAAMWRATPIHSHVALEQAA
;
A
#
# COMPACT_ATOMS: atom_id res chain seq x y z
N MET A 1 -2.85 -18.27 -25.56
CA MET A 1 -3.65 -19.04 -24.57
C MET A 1 -4.47 -18.02 -23.79
N SER A 2 -5.66 -17.70 -24.28
CA SER A 2 -6.97 -18.06 -23.70
C SER A 2 -7.25 -17.39 -22.35
N TRP A 3 -7.77 -16.17 -22.46
CA TRP A 3 -8.41 -15.37 -21.43
C TRP A 3 -9.69 -16.04 -20.95
N LYS A 4 -9.92 -16.12 -19.63
CA LYS A 4 -11.23 -16.46 -19.08
C LYS A 4 -11.83 -15.25 -18.36
N ARG A 5 -13.02 -14.89 -18.82
CA ARG A 5 -13.88 -13.78 -18.39
C ARG A 5 -14.36 -13.95 -16.95
N LEU A 6 -14.47 -12.84 -16.23
CA LEU A 6 -15.33 -12.69 -15.05
C LEU A 6 -16.82 -12.61 -15.47
N PRO A 7 -17.76 -13.18 -14.70
CA PRO A 7 -19.18 -12.97 -14.92
C PRO A 7 -19.68 -11.67 -14.28
N THR A 8 -20.48 -10.96 -15.05
CA THR A 8 -21.27 -9.78 -14.69
C THR A 8 -22.48 -10.16 -13.83
N GLY A 9 -22.80 -9.34 -12.83
CA GLY A 9 -24.18 -9.15 -12.39
C GLY A 9 -24.41 -9.09 -10.87
N PHE A 10 -24.60 -7.89 -10.33
CA PHE A 10 -25.71 -7.63 -9.41
C PHE A 10 -26.17 -6.17 -9.49
N ARG A 11 -27.49 -5.95 -9.52
CA ARG A 11 -28.17 -4.67 -9.72
C ARG A 11 -29.21 -4.51 -8.60
N GLY A 12 -29.32 -3.32 -8.02
CA GLY A 12 -30.38 -2.87 -7.09
C GLY A 12 -29.81 -2.45 -5.74
N ALA A 13 -30.13 -1.30 -5.13
CA ALA A 13 -31.29 -0.44 -5.30
C ALA A 13 -30.99 1.02 -4.87
N HIS A 14 -31.79 1.95 -5.43
CA HIS A 14 -31.95 3.34 -5.02
C HIS A 14 -32.40 3.46 -3.55
N ALA A 15 -31.86 4.45 -2.84
CA ALA A 15 -32.54 5.11 -1.73
C ALA A 15 -32.15 6.59 -1.67
N ASP A 16 -33.16 7.40 -1.43
CA ASP A 16 -33.23 8.85 -1.54
C ASP A 16 -32.32 9.64 -0.58
N ALA A 17 -31.99 10.85 -1.03
CA ALA A 17 -31.37 11.90 -0.27
C ALA A 17 -32.36 12.54 0.71
N THR A 18 -31.99 12.60 1.99
CA THR A 18 -32.44 13.65 2.91
C THR A 18 -31.27 14.05 3.79
N GLY A 19 -30.85 15.30 3.66
CA GLY A 19 -29.76 15.87 4.40
C GLY A 19 -30.06 16.01 5.90
N VAL A 20 -29.01 15.83 6.69
CA VAL A 20 -28.85 16.46 7.99
C VAL A 20 -27.40 16.91 8.05
N GLU A 21 -27.21 18.24 8.04
CA GLU A 21 -25.95 18.91 8.39
C GLU A 21 -25.58 18.50 9.81
N ALA A 22 -24.69 17.52 9.95
CA ALA A 22 -24.05 17.18 11.23
C ALA A 22 -22.68 17.86 11.24
N THR A 23 -22.58 18.93 12.02
CA THR A 23 -21.36 19.69 12.25
C THR A 23 -20.27 18.80 12.87
N MET A 24 -19.05 18.99 12.38
CA MET A 24 -17.82 18.21 12.63
C MET A 24 -17.36 18.14 14.11
N GLU A 25 -18.09 18.74 15.05
CA GLU A 25 -17.77 18.76 16.48
C GLU A 25 -18.39 17.58 17.26
N ASP A 26 -19.47 16.96 16.78
CA ASP A 26 -20.15 15.88 17.53
C ASP A 26 -19.52 14.48 17.33
N ALA A 27 -18.65 14.30 16.33
CA ALA A 27 -18.00 13.00 16.09
C ALA A 27 -16.80 12.73 17.04
N VAL A 28 -16.37 13.73 17.82
CA VAL A 28 -15.13 13.63 18.63
C VAL A 28 -15.40 13.09 20.04
N GLU A 29 -16.63 13.09 20.54
CA GLU A 29 -16.90 12.70 21.95
C GLU A 29 -17.15 11.21 22.22
N HIS A 30 -17.21 10.34 21.21
CA HIS A 30 -17.49 8.91 21.40
C HIS A 30 -16.32 7.94 21.22
N LEU A 31 -15.09 8.44 21.07
CA LEU A 31 -13.88 7.61 21.05
C LEU A 31 -13.05 7.80 22.33
N SER A 32 -13.73 7.76 23.48
CA SER A 32 -13.07 7.57 24.76
C SER A 32 -12.71 6.09 24.90
N HIS A 33 -11.45 5.75 24.59
CA HIS A 33 -10.55 4.80 25.27
C HIS A 33 -9.49 4.28 24.26
N GLY A 34 -8.35 4.98 24.18
CA GLY A 34 -7.08 4.31 23.84
C GLY A 34 -6.44 4.62 22.49
N ILE A 35 -6.46 5.86 21.98
CA ILE A 35 -5.45 6.30 20.99
C ILE A 35 -5.02 7.72 21.34
N VAL A 36 -3.82 7.88 21.89
CA VAL A 36 -3.19 9.20 22.02
C VAL A 36 -2.58 9.54 20.67
N VAL A 37 -3.39 10.08 19.75
CA VAL A 37 -2.86 10.79 18.58
C VAL A 37 -2.35 12.14 19.09
N ARG A 38 -1.03 12.31 19.11
CA ARG A 38 -0.41 13.61 19.38
C ARG A 38 -0.64 14.51 18.16
N LEU A 39 -1.81 15.13 18.07
CA LEU A 39 -2.05 16.23 17.14
C LEU A 39 -1.14 17.39 17.55
N ARG A 40 0.01 17.52 16.89
CA ARG A 40 0.71 18.80 16.85
C ARG A 40 -0.20 19.74 16.09
N THR A 41 -0.69 20.77 16.76
CA THR A 41 -1.35 21.92 16.15
C THR A 41 -0.40 22.51 15.09
N LEU A 42 -0.61 22.16 13.83
CA LEU A 42 0.02 22.80 12.70
C LEU A 42 -0.75 24.09 12.45
N THR A 43 -0.09 25.22 12.72
CA THR A 43 -0.49 26.51 12.13
C THR A 43 -0.58 26.37 10.61
N PRO A 44 -1.63 26.92 9.96
CA PRO A 44 -1.89 26.72 8.53
C PRO A 44 -0.76 27.19 7.60
N ASP A 45 0.11 28.10 8.06
CA ASP A 45 1.17 28.71 7.24
C ASP A 45 2.46 27.88 7.08
N ASN A 46 2.57 26.69 7.70
CA ASN A 46 3.78 25.84 7.60
C ASN A 46 3.54 24.45 7.00
N ALA A 47 2.31 24.11 6.60
CA ALA A 47 1.96 22.82 6.00
C ALA A 47 2.19 22.74 4.47
N LEU A 48 2.58 23.87 3.85
CA LEU A 48 2.96 23.98 2.44
C LEU A 48 4.47 24.24 2.26
N ALA A 49 5.31 23.75 3.18
CA ALA A 49 6.67 23.47 2.80
C ALA A 49 6.60 22.37 1.74
N SER A 50 6.53 22.77 0.45
CA SER A 50 6.55 21.91 -0.73
C SER A 50 7.55 20.78 -0.51
N ARG A 51 7.05 19.61 -0.09
CA ARG A 51 7.77 18.37 -0.35
C ARG A 51 7.76 18.27 -1.86
N MET A 52 8.91 18.52 -2.47
CA MET A 52 9.05 18.34 -3.91
C MET A 52 8.56 16.92 -4.25
N PRO A 53 7.70 16.76 -5.26
CA PRO A 53 7.27 15.46 -5.73
C PRO A 53 8.48 14.56 -5.99
N ILE A 54 8.36 13.28 -5.67
CA ILE A 54 9.45 12.31 -5.87
C ILE A 54 9.39 11.84 -7.33
N PRO A 55 10.45 12.01 -8.14
CA PRO A 55 10.49 11.41 -9.47
C PRO A 55 10.25 9.90 -9.37
N TRP A 56 9.35 9.34 -10.18
CA TRP A 56 8.96 7.93 -10.04
C TRP A 56 10.14 6.96 -10.07
N ARG A 57 11.18 7.27 -10.86
CA ARG A 57 12.43 6.48 -10.95
C ARG A 57 13.25 6.47 -9.65
N SER A 58 13.03 7.44 -8.78
CA SER A 58 13.69 7.57 -7.48
C SER A 58 12.84 7.00 -6.34
N SER A 59 11.64 6.46 -6.62
CA SER A 59 10.70 6.03 -5.59
C SER A 59 11.22 4.92 -4.70
N ALA A 60 11.96 3.94 -5.23
CA ALA A 60 12.59 2.90 -4.41
C ALA A 60 13.61 3.48 -3.41
N GLU A 61 14.42 4.44 -3.84
CA GLU A 61 15.39 5.11 -2.95
C GLU A 61 14.68 6.00 -1.91
N ALA A 62 13.58 6.65 -2.30
CA ALA A 62 12.76 7.40 -1.35
C ALA A 62 12.11 6.48 -0.31
N PHE A 63 11.66 5.29 -0.70
CA PHE A 63 11.12 4.32 0.25
C PHE A 63 12.21 3.76 1.19
N LYS A 64 13.40 3.43 0.67
CA LYS A 64 14.57 3.10 1.50
C LYS A 64 14.90 4.20 2.51
N GLN A 65 14.78 5.46 2.09
CA GLN A 65 14.99 6.61 2.97
C GLN A 65 13.92 6.70 4.07
N ALA A 66 12.64 6.45 3.76
CA ALA A 66 11.55 6.40 4.74
C ALA A 66 11.75 5.29 5.77
N LEU A 67 12.17 4.09 5.34
CA LEU A 67 12.53 2.98 6.23
C LEU A 67 13.63 3.39 7.22
N ARG A 68 14.72 4.00 6.72
CA ARG A 68 15.82 4.46 7.58
C ARG A 68 15.40 5.55 8.56
N GLN A 69 14.47 6.42 8.18
CA GLN A 69 13.91 7.44 9.08
C GLN A 69 13.13 6.83 10.26
N GLN A 70 12.51 5.66 10.04
CA GLN A 70 11.88 4.85 11.09
C GLN A 70 12.86 3.90 11.81
N GLY A 71 14.16 3.99 11.53
CA GLY A 71 15.19 3.12 12.12
C GLY A 71 15.19 1.69 11.56
N VAL A 72 14.58 1.47 10.40
CA VAL A 72 14.52 0.18 9.70
C VAL A 72 15.58 0.13 8.60
N GLU A 73 16.43 -0.90 8.61
CA GLU A 73 17.40 -1.14 7.52
C GLU A 73 16.70 -1.86 6.36
N PRO A 74 16.67 -1.29 5.14
CA PRO A 74 15.91 -1.85 4.01
C PRO A 74 16.30 -3.29 3.63
N ASP A 75 17.59 -3.62 3.70
CA ASP A 75 18.09 -4.96 3.34
C ASP A 75 18.20 -5.91 4.57
N ALA A 76 17.73 -5.48 5.74
CA ALA A 76 17.77 -6.26 6.98
C ALA A 76 16.62 -5.89 7.94
N VAL A 77 15.38 -5.88 7.43
CA VAL A 77 14.18 -5.55 8.22
C VAL A 77 14.01 -6.55 9.35
N ARG A 78 13.84 -6.06 10.58
CA ARG A 78 13.60 -6.89 11.78
C ARG A 78 12.22 -6.70 12.41
N ASP A 79 11.57 -5.59 12.09
CA ASP A 79 10.26 -5.21 12.62
C ASP A 79 9.34 -4.88 11.44
N VAL A 80 8.40 -5.78 11.17
CA VAL A 80 7.43 -5.64 10.08
C VAL A 80 6.47 -4.47 10.35
N THR A 81 6.16 -4.18 11.61
CA THR A 81 5.28 -3.06 11.97
C THR A 81 5.96 -1.73 11.68
N ALA A 82 7.23 -1.58 12.07
CA ALA A 82 7.99 -0.37 11.75
C ALA A 82 8.17 -0.18 10.23
N ALA A 83 8.38 -1.28 9.49
CA ALA A 83 8.44 -1.25 8.02
C ALA A 83 7.10 -0.84 7.39
N TRP A 84 5.99 -1.32 7.94
CA TRP A 84 4.64 -0.91 7.51
C TRP A 84 4.37 0.57 7.77
N ASP A 85 4.76 1.08 8.94
CA ASP A 85 4.58 2.49 9.26
C ASP A 85 5.42 3.38 8.33
N ALA A 86 6.65 2.98 8.01
CA ALA A 86 7.49 3.63 7.00
C ALA A 86 6.86 3.59 5.59
N PHE A 87 6.26 2.47 5.22
CA PHE A 87 5.53 2.33 3.96
C PHE A 87 4.32 3.28 3.91
N GLY A 88 3.58 3.37 5.02
CA GLY A 88 2.50 4.33 5.17
C GLY A 88 2.95 5.77 4.97
N GLU A 89 4.08 6.18 5.55
CA GLU A 89 4.67 7.51 5.32
C GLU A 89 5.12 7.71 3.87
N PHE A 90 5.73 6.70 3.26
CA PHE A 90 6.16 6.75 1.86
C PHE A 90 4.97 6.96 0.92
N LEU A 91 3.86 6.26 1.15
CA LEU A 91 2.61 6.36 0.38
C LEU A 91 1.95 7.74 0.43
N GLN A 92 2.29 8.58 1.41
CA GLN A 92 1.79 9.95 1.51
C GLN A 92 2.56 10.96 0.66
N ASN A 93 3.60 10.54 -0.05
CA ASN A 93 4.37 11.44 -0.92
C ASN A 93 3.83 11.39 -2.34
N GLU A 94 3.70 12.57 -2.95
CA GLU A 94 3.39 12.71 -4.37
C GLU A 94 4.53 12.14 -5.22
N ILE A 95 4.16 11.43 -6.28
CA ILE A 95 5.10 10.86 -7.25
C ILE A 95 5.00 11.64 -8.56
N GLU A 96 6.10 12.28 -8.95
CA GLU A 96 6.21 12.94 -10.25
C GLU A 96 6.30 11.91 -11.38
N GLY A 97 5.45 12.10 -12.39
CA GLY A 97 5.40 11.27 -13.59
C GLY A 97 4.47 10.06 -13.48
N ALA A 98 3.79 9.89 -12.34
CA ALA A 98 2.61 9.02 -12.25
C ALA A 98 1.42 9.68 -12.97
N GLU A 99 0.61 8.86 -13.63
CA GLU A 99 -0.63 9.28 -14.27
C GLU A 99 -1.70 9.68 -13.23
N GLY A 100 -2.76 10.33 -13.70
CA GLY A 100 -3.89 10.68 -12.86
C GLY A 100 -4.72 9.46 -12.42
N PRO A 101 -5.67 9.68 -11.48
CA PRO A 101 -6.52 8.62 -10.94
C PRO A 101 -7.39 7.92 -12.00
N GLU A 102 -7.64 8.55 -13.14
CA GLU A 102 -8.37 7.96 -14.27
C GLU A 102 -7.65 6.78 -14.93
N ASN A 103 -6.35 6.61 -14.66
CA ASN A 103 -5.51 5.56 -15.22
C ASN A 103 -4.88 4.67 -14.14
N ASP A 104 -5.48 4.59 -12.95
CA ASP A 104 -4.96 3.79 -11.84
C ASP A 104 -3.50 4.18 -11.49
N GLY A 105 -3.23 5.49 -11.55
CA GLY A 105 -1.86 6.02 -11.61
C GLY A 105 -0.99 5.81 -10.38
N ASP A 106 -1.59 5.68 -9.19
CA ASP A 106 -0.87 5.59 -7.92
C ASP A 106 -1.66 4.75 -6.90
N GLY A 107 -1.43 3.43 -6.96
CA GLY A 107 -2.09 2.44 -6.09
C GLY A 107 -1.12 1.76 -5.13
N PHE A 108 -1.66 0.99 -4.21
CA PHE A 108 -0.85 0.17 -3.31
C PHE A 108 -1.53 -1.16 -2.95
N ILE A 109 -0.70 -2.11 -2.51
CA ILE A 109 -1.09 -3.49 -2.25
C ILE A 109 -0.20 -4.11 -1.17
N VAL A 110 -0.75 -5.10 -0.48
CA VAL A 110 -0.01 -6.08 0.32
C VAL A 110 -0.23 -7.46 -0.30
N GLU A 111 0.86 -8.18 -0.50
CA GLU A 111 0.88 -9.51 -1.09
C GLU A 111 1.61 -10.51 -0.18
N TRP A 112 1.27 -11.79 -0.30
CA TRP A 112 1.92 -12.87 0.40
C TRP A 112 1.88 -14.18 -0.39
N GLY A 113 2.74 -15.11 -0.02
CA GLY A 113 2.77 -16.44 -0.60
C GLY A 113 4.17 -17.02 -0.53
N ARG A 114 4.48 -17.97 -1.41
CA ARG A 114 5.83 -18.50 -1.60
C ARG A 114 6.33 -18.14 -3.00
N TRP A 115 7.40 -17.35 -3.08
CA TRP A 115 7.92 -16.85 -4.35
C TRP A 115 9.39 -17.20 -4.56
N SER A 116 9.79 -17.35 -5.82
CA SER A 116 11.06 -17.96 -6.24
C SER A 116 12.29 -17.06 -6.12
N CYS A 117 12.13 -15.76 -5.83
CA CYS A 117 13.26 -14.83 -5.76
C CYS A 117 14.24 -15.12 -4.60
N ASP A 118 13.85 -15.97 -3.63
CA ASP A 118 14.76 -16.53 -2.64
C ASP A 118 14.29 -17.94 -2.21
N GLU A 119 14.41 -18.94 -3.09
CA GLU A 119 14.21 -20.37 -2.75
C GLU A 119 12.77 -20.81 -2.38
N GLU A 120 11.72 -20.24 -2.99
CA GLU A 120 10.31 -20.58 -2.66
C GLU A 120 9.98 -20.39 -1.18
N ARG A 121 10.59 -19.39 -0.54
CA ARG A 121 10.35 -19.07 0.87
C ARG A 121 9.04 -18.31 1.06
N PRO A 122 8.41 -18.43 2.25
CA PRO A 122 7.28 -17.59 2.61
C PRO A 122 7.69 -16.12 2.55
N ALA A 123 6.87 -15.32 1.88
CA ALA A 123 7.11 -13.90 1.67
C ALA A 123 5.86 -13.08 2.00
N LEU A 124 6.11 -11.87 2.48
CA LEU A 124 5.14 -10.77 2.61
C LEU A 124 5.74 -9.57 1.90
N SER A 125 4.95 -8.85 1.12
CA SER A 125 5.44 -7.63 0.48
C SER A 125 4.47 -6.46 0.55
N PHE A 126 5.05 -5.26 0.52
CA PHE A 126 4.35 -3.98 0.47
C PHE A 126 4.69 -3.31 -0.85
N GLY A 127 3.69 -3.16 -1.71
CA GLY A 127 3.84 -2.66 -3.08
C GLY A 127 3.13 -1.33 -3.28
N ARG A 128 3.80 -0.37 -3.92
CA ARG A 128 3.18 0.82 -4.52
C ARG A 128 3.26 0.71 -6.04
N LEU A 129 2.11 0.66 -6.70
CA LEU A 129 1.99 0.59 -8.16
C LEU A 129 1.87 2.00 -8.74
N LEU A 130 2.62 2.26 -9.79
CA LEU A 130 2.69 3.53 -10.48
C LEU A 130 2.40 3.29 -11.96
N ALA A 131 1.32 3.87 -12.48
CA ALA A 131 1.11 3.94 -13.92
C ALA A 131 1.85 5.19 -14.43
N VAL A 132 2.79 5.02 -15.35
CA VAL A 132 3.65 6.11 -15.85
C VAL A 132 3.62 6.17 -17.37
N ASN A 133 3.87 7.35 -17.93
CA ASN A 133 4.01 7.48 -19.36
C ASN A 133 5.35 6.88 -19.84
N GLY A 134 5.28 5.78 -20.59
CA GLY A 134 6.43 5.11 -21.23
C GLY A 134 7.11 5.88 -22.37
N GLY A 135 6.72 7.14 -22.60
CA GLY A 135 7.25 7.98 -23.69
C GLY A 135 6.52 7.80 -25.02
N GLN A 136 5.40 7.08 -25.03
CA GLN A 136 4.48 7.04 -26.17
C GLN A 136 3.63 8.31 -26.24
N GLU A 137 3.21 8.69 -27.44
CA GLU A 137 2.37 9.87 -27.64
C GLU A 137 0.98 9.61 -27.04
N ARG A 138 0.57 10.45 -26.08
CA ARG A 138 -0.68 10.27 -25.31
C ARG A 138 -1.94 10.31 -26.17
N ASP A 139 -1.85 10.90 -27.37
CA ASP A 139 -2.96 11.01 -28.33
C ASP A 139 -3.16 9.73 -29.16
N ASP A 140 -2.32 8.71 -29.00
CA ASP A 140 -2.55 7.40 -29.63
C ASP A 140 -3.79 6.73 -28.99
N PRO A 141 -4.83 6.39 -29.78
CA PRO A 141 -6.03 5.70 -29.27
C PRO A 141 -5.77 4.30 -28.70
N HIS A 142 -4.57 3.75 -28.89
CA HIS A 142 -4.11 2.48 -28.33
C HIS A 142 -3.07 2.66 -27.21
N TRP A 143 -2.81 3.90 -26.78
CA TRP A 143 -1.90 4.19 -25.69
C TRP A 143 -2.34 3.49 -24.40
N GLN A 144 -1.37 2.95 -23.67
CA GLN A 144 -1.53 2.41 -22.33
C GLN A 144 -0.34 2.88 -21.48
N PRO A 145 -0.54 3.20 -20.20
CA PRO A 145 0.57 3.50 -19.31
C PRO A 145 1.44 2.25 -19.10
N GLU A 146 2.71 2.48 -18.78
CA GLU A 146 3.57 1.43 -18.23
C GLU A 146 3.31 1.34 -16.74
N TYR A 147 3.20 0.11 -16.23
CA TYR A 147 3.05 -0.12 -14.80
C TYR A 147 4.40 -0.45 -14.17
N TRP A 148 4.74 0.25 -13.10
CA TRP A 148 5.96 0.06 -12.34
C TRP A 148 5.60 -0.11 -10.87
N LYS A 149 6.25 -1.04 -10.18
CA LYS A 149 5.98 -1.35 -8.78
C LYS A 149 7.23 -1.07 -7.94
N VAL A 150 7.06 -0.26 -6.92
CA VAL A 150 8.03 -0.13 -5.83
C VAL A 150 7.64 -1.12 -4.76
N GLU A 151 8.52 -2.04 -4.41
CA GLU A 151 8.19 -3.15 -3.53
C GLU A 151 9.23 -3.32 -2.44
N LEU A 152 8.78 -3.37 -1.18
CA LEU A 152 9.54 -3.99 -0.10
C LEU A 152 9.09 -5.44 0.01
N GLN A 153 10.00 -6.37 -0.24
CA GLN A 153 9.77 -7.78 0.00
C GLN A 153 10.43 -8.21 1.32
N LEU A 154 9.71 -9.03 2.09
CA LEU A 154 10.16 -9.63 3.34
C LEU A 154 10.08 -11.15 3.20
N CYS A 155 11.20 -11.84 3.30
CA CYS A 155 11.24 -13.32 3.26
C CYS A 155 11.42 -13.87 4.68
N PHE A 156 10.72 -14.95 4.97
CA PHE A 156 10.71 -15.60 6.28
C PHE A 156 11.31 -16.99 6.21
N ALA A 157 11.80 -17.48 7.35
CA ALA A 157 12.08 -18.90 7.48
C ALA A 157 10.78 -19.71 7.44
N ASP A 158 10.88 -21.00 7.12
CA ASP A 158 9.75 -21.91 7.31
C ASP A 158 9.38 -22.02 8.78
N ASP A 159 8.08 -21.89 9.08
CA ASP A 159 7.51 -22.09 10.41
C ASP A 159 6.13 -22.74 10.28
N PRO A 160 5.76 -23.68 11.17
CA PRO A 160 4.42 -24.26 11.21
C PRO A 160 3.29 -23.22 11.22
N ALA A 161 3.49 -22.05 11.83
CA ALA A 161 2.47 -21.00 11.96
C ALA A 161 1.99 -20.39 10.64
N TRP A 162 2.74 -20.53 9.55
CA TRP A 162 2.37 -20.08 8.20
C TRP A 162 2.63 -21.15 7.13
N SER A 163 2.66 -22.42 7.54
CA SER A 163 2.90 -23.56 6.64
C SER A 163 1.82 -23.74 5.57
N ASP A 164 0.62 -23.19 5.80
CA ASP A 164 -0.53 -23.25 4.90
C ASP A 164 -0.89 -21.87 4.31
N VAL A 165 0.06 -20.92 4.28
CA VAL A 165 -0.18 -19.56 3.74
C VAL A 165 -0.69 -19.58 2.29
N ASP A 166 -0.24 -20.54 1.48
CA ASP A 166 -0.71 -20.71 0.09
C ASP A 166 -2.15 -21.26 -0.01
N SER A 167 -2.69 -21.80 1.08
CA SER A 167 -4.05 -22.36 1.15
C SER A 167 -5.11 -21.31 1.49
N LEU A 168 -4.73 -20.05 1.71
CA LEU A 168 -5.67 -18.94 1.98
C LEU A 168 -6.62 -18.66 0.80
N GLY A 169 -6.28 -19.12 -0.41
CA GLY A 169 -7.13 -19.00 -1.60
C GLY A 169 -7.03 -17.66 -2.33
N PHE A 170 -6.21 -16.75 -1.82
CA PHE A 170 -5.81 -15.46 -2.40
C PHE A 170 -4.43 -15.10 -1.83
N GLN A 171 -3.68 -14.27 -2.57
CA GLN A 171 -2.28 -13.95 -2.28
C GLN A 171 -2.03 -12.44 -2.18
N ASP A 172 -3.11 -11.65 -2.14
CA ASP A 172 -3.04 -10.21 -2.12
C ASP A 172 -4.31 -9.56 -1.54
N THR A 173 -4.20 -8.29 -1.18
CA THR A 173 -5.29 -7.46 -0.66
C THR A 173 -6.18 -6.85 -1.75
N GLY A 174 -5.79 -6.97 -3.02
CA GLY A 174 -6.25 -6.12 -4.11
C GLY A 174 -5.61 -4.73 -4.07
N PHE A 175 -5.45 -4.11 -5.23
CA PHE A 175 -4.98 -2.72 -5.30
C PHE A 175 -6.01 -1.75 -4.74
N ASP A 176 -5.53 -0.81 -3.93
CA ASP A 176 -6.29 0.35 -3.46
C ASP A 176 -5.66 1.62 -4.04
N TYR A 177 -6.50 2.51 -4.56
CA TYR A 177 -6.12 3.76 -5.24
C TYR A 177 -6.65 4.99 -4.50
N ASP A 178 -7.02 4.86 -3.22
CA ASP A 178 -7.49 5.99 -2.42
C ASP A 178 -6.43 7.12 -2.44
N GLU A 179 -6.93 8.35 -2.57
CA GLU A 179 -6.10 9.55 -2.72
C GLU A 179 -5.18 9.77 -1.52
N ILE A 180 -4.00 10.37 -1.79
CA ILE A 180 -3.04 10.79 -0.75
C ILE A 180 -3.75 11.61 0.34
N GLY A 181 -3.41 11.34 1.60
CA GLY A 181 -3.98 11.98 2.78
C GLY A 181 -4.82 11.02 3.62
N ILE A 182 -5.96 11.51 4.10
CA ILE A 182 -6.84 10.78 5.02
C ILE A 182 -7.43 9.52 4.38
N PRO A 183 -7.95 9.52 3.13
CA PRO A 183 -8.50 8.32 2.50
C PRO A 183 -7.48 7.17 2.46
N ARG A 184 -6.29 7.42 1.92
CA ARG A 184 -5.19 6.42 1.89
C ARG A 184 -4.77 5.93 3.28
N THR A 185 -4.76 6.82 4.27
CA THR A 185 -4.49 6.43 5.67
C THR A 185 -5.55 5.47 6.22
N ILE A 186 -6.83 5.71 5.90
CA ILE A 186 -7.94 4.82 6.27
C ILE A 186 -7.80 3.47 5.56
N ALA A 187 -7.48 3.46 4.27
CA ALA A 187 -7.26 2.26 3.49
C ALA A 187 -6.10 1.40 4.02
N LEU A 188 -4.97 2.02 4.37
CA LEU A 188 -3.87 1.34 5.07
C LEU A 188 -4.34 0.68 6.38
N GLY A 189 -5.14 1.39 7.17
CA GLY A 189 -5.72 0.82 8.40
C GLY A 189 -6.65 -0.37 8.13
N LYS A 190 -7.39 -0.38 7.02
CA LYS A 190 -8.22 -1.52 6.59
C LYS A 190 -7.36 -2.70 6.16
N MET A 191 -6.33 -2.48 5.33
CA MET A 191 -5.41 -3.53 4.89
C MET A 191 -4.71 -4.19 6.06
N ARG A 192 -4.19 -3.41 7.01
CA ARG A 192 -3.57 -3.96 8.22
C ARG A 192 -4.52 -4.85 9.02
N ARG A 193 -5.75 -4.41 9.26
CA ARG A 193 -6.76 -5.22 9.95
C ARG A 193 -7.11 -6.49 9.18
N PHE A 194 -7.16 -6.41 7.86
CA PHE A 194 -7.42 -7.55 6.99
C PHE A 194 -6.29 -8.58 7.11
N VAL A 195 -5.03 -8.16 6.99
CA VAL A 195 -3.85 -9.02 7.17
C VAL A 195 -3.86 -9.66 8.56
N GLU A 196 -4.09 -8.86 9.61
CA GLU A 196 -4.14 -9.35 11.00
C GLU A 196 -5.33 -10.29 11.28
N SER A 197 -6.34 -10.35 10.41
CA SER A 197 -7.49 -11.25 10.56
C SER A 197 -7.17 -12.72 10.20
N TYR A 198 -6.08 -12.96 9.47
CA TYR A 198 -5.59 -14.30 9.13
C TYR A 198 -4.46 -14.71 10.07
N PRO A 199 -4.58 -15.83 10.82
CA PRO A 199 -3.58 -16.24 11.81
C PRO A 199 -2.16 -16.38 11.24
N GLN A 200 -2.02 -16.90 10.03
CA GLN A 200 -0.74 -17.09 9.34
C GLN A 200 -0.05 -15.75 9.07
N LEU A 201 -0.79 -14.81 8.49
CA LEU A 201 -0.27 -13.49 8.16
C LEU A 201 0.00 -12.68 9.43
N ALA A 202 -0.85 -12.79 10.45
CA ALA A 202 -0.62 -12.18 11.75
C ALA A 202 0.62 -12.77 12.46
N ALA A 203 0.94 -14.05 12.24
CA ALA A 203 2.16 -14.66 12.73
C ALA A 203 3.40 -14.15 11.99
N MET A 204 3.36 -14.09 10.65
CA MET A 204 4.43 -13.48 9.83
C MET A 204 4.65 -12.01 10.21
N TRP A 205 3.59 -11.26 10.47
CA TRP A 205 3.66 -9.85 10.89
C TRP A 205 4.39 -9.63 12.23
N ARG A 206 4.38 -10.64 13.11
CA ARG A 206 5.09 -10.60 14.40
C ARG A 206 6.47 -11.26 14.34
N ALA A 207 6.76 -11.96 13.25
CA ALA A 207 8.02 -12.65 13.05
C ALA A 207 9.12 -11.67 12.59
N THR A 208 10.36 -12.14 12.66
CA THR A 208 11.52 -11.43 12.12
C THR A 208 11.83 -12.00 10.73
N PRO A 209 11.75 -11.20 9.65
CA PRO A 209 12.21 -11.62 8.34
C PRO A 209 13.69 -12.02 8.38
N ILE A 210 14.06 -13.03 7.57
CA ILE A 210 15.46 -13.46 7.42
C ILE A 210 16.17 -12.74 6.27
N HIS A 211 15.39 -12.20 5.34
CA HIS A 211 15.86 -11.38 4.23
C HIS A 211 14.83 -10.31 3.90
N SER A 212 15.28 -9.17 3.41
CA SER A 212 14.42 -8.14 2.87
C SER A 212 15.13 -7.38 1.75
N HIS A 213 14.35 -6.81 0.84
CA HIS A 213 14.89 -5.98 -0.23
C HIS A 213 13.84 -4.97 -0.71
N VAL A 214 14.30 -3.79 -1.15
CA VAL A 214 13.46 -2.79 -1.83
C VAL A 214 13.88 -2.64 -3.28
N ALA A 215 12.93 -2.89 -4.19
CA ALA A 215 13.13 -2.81 -5.64
C ALA A 215 12.14 -1.84 -6.31
N LEU A 216 12.49 -1.41 -7.52
CA LEU A 216 11.59 -0.76 -8.49
C LEU A 216 11.63 -1.62 -9.75
N GLU A 217 10.51 -2.25 -10.09
CA GLU A 217 10.43 -3.18 -11.21
C GLU A 217 9.24 -2.84 -12.10
N GLN A 218 9.37 -3.15 -13.39
CA GLN A 218 8.25 -3.02 -14.31
C GLN A 218 7.27 -4.17 -14.04
N ALA A 219 6.00 -3.85 -13.78
CA ALA A 219 4.94 -4.83 -13.64
C ALA A 219 4.56 -5.35 -15.04
N ALA A 220 4.55 -6.68 -15.20
CA ALA A 220 4.30 -7.37 -16.47
C ALA A 220 2.81 -7.57 -16.79
#